data_AF-A0A7X6MKU5-F1
#
_entry.id   AF-A0A7X6MKU5-F1
#
_cell.length_a   1.000
_cell.length_b   1.000
_cell.length_c   1.000
_cell.angle_alpha   90.00
_cell.angle_beta   90.00
_cell.angle_gamma   90.00
#
_symmetry.space_group_name_H-M   'P 1'
#
loop_
_entity.id
_entity.type
_entity.pdbx_description
1 polymer ?
#
loop_
_entity_poly.entity_id
_entity_poly.type
_entity_poly.pdbx_seq_one_letter_code
_entity_poly.pdbx_strand_id
1 'polypeptide(L)'
;MTVSECNDELAPDDELMSAIDELLLNAVVVSVTGAHLLNETSRMRCVEPGIDIEVFDSEHGWNESEGLQQPLKDAHELASLCLRGAGETLFASASVLNSPSQWAVSPAVLARATAVYSAKAFRLSDPGLSAWDRCSLSLHFWKTGVANKAHGHMNSETDEIQRWIDTHGLKKPKQTSQEDQLVASMYVEEERNSKKVHGRRLRFLEDDNFYARLSNLAHANPVNLSIAVKSPDSIPEYAKVRVLFDAMFGLYCGYKAAQRINELRGGPTEPLDEMYDSIVTLVDAGRIARESVDLKYNRRFHW
;
A
#
# COMPACT_ATOMS: atom_id res chain seq x y z
N MET A 1 -30.88 -27.09 34.57
CA MET A 1 -30.18 -27.30 33.29
C MET A 1 -28.77 -26.78 33.47
N THR A 2 -27.84 -27.70 33.63
CA THR A 2 -26.40 -27.44 33.75
C THR A 2 -25.86 -27.14 32.35
N VAL A 3 -25.20 -25.99 32.21
CA VAL A 3 -24.43 -25.60 31.03
C VAL A 3 -23.14 -26.43 31.06
N SER A 4 -23.23 -27.66 30.57
CA SER A 4 -22.08 -28.54 30.30
C SER A 4 -21.99 -28.72 28.80
N GLU A 5 -20.76 -28.59 28.29
CA GLU A 5 -20.30 -29.12 27.00
C GLU A 5 -20.71 -28.36 25.72
N CYS A 6 -20.15 -27.16 25.57
CA CYS A 6 -19.48 -26.79 24.32
C CYS A 6 -18.03 -26.42 24.66
N ASN A 7 -17.24 -27.43 25.06
CA ASN A 7 -15.78 -27.33 25.01
C ASN A 7 -15.37 -27.49 23.55
N ASP A 8 -15.48 -26.41 22.78
CA ASP A 8 -14.57 -26.24 21.66
C ASP A 8 -13.19 -26.03 22.30
N GLU A 9 -12.39 -27.09 22.35
CA GLU A 9 -11.00 -27.06 22.80
C GLU A 9 -10.25 -26.08 21.89
N LEU A 10 -10.09 -24.85 22.36
CA LEU A 10 -9.11 -23.93 21.79
C LEU A 10 -7.76 -24.65 21.81
N ALA A 11 -7.03 -24.56 20.70
CA ALA A 11 -5.67 -25.07 20.64
C ALA A 11 -4.89 -24.58 21.88
N PRO A 12 -4.11 -25.48 22.54
CA PRO A 12 -3.17 -25.11 23.60
C PRO A 12 -2.42 -23.83 23.24
N ASP A 13 -2.15 -22.97 24.22
CA ASP A 13 -1.51 -21.65 23.98
C ASP A 13 -0.22 -21.78 23.14
N ASP A 14 0.55 -22.84 23.36
CA ASP A 14 1.77 -23.16 22.61
C ASP A 14 1.51 -23.52 21.13
N GLU A 15 0.41 -24.23 20.83
CA GLU A 15 0.05 -24.61 19.46
C GLU A 15 -0.44 -23.39 18.65
N LEU A 16 -1.26 -22.53 19.25
CA LEU A 16 -1.71 -21.29 18.60
C LEU A 16 -0.54 -20.35 18.35
N MET A 17 0.36 -20.19 19.33
CA MET A 17 1.56 -19.36 19.17
C MET A 17 2.49 -19.91 18.08
N SER A 18 2.70 -21.22 18.03
CA SER A 18 3.49 -21.85 16.96
C SER A 18 2.87 -21.62 15.58
N ALA A 19 1.54 -21.72 15.46
CA ALA A 19 0.84 -21.45 14.20
C ALA A 19 0.98 -19.97 13.78
N ILE A 20 0.88 -19.03 14.72
CA ILE A 20 1.08 -17.60 14.42
C ILE A 20 2.53 -17.32 13.97
N ASP A 21 3.51 -17.99 14.58
CA ASP A 21 4.92 -17.84 14.20
C ASP A 21 5.20 -18.38 12.79
N GLU A 22 4.59 -19.51 12.43
CA GLU A 22 4.65 -20.02 11.06
C GLU A 22 4.01 -19.05 10.05
N LEU A 23 2.87 -18.44 10.40
CA LEU A 23 2.24 -17.42 9.56
C LEU A 23 3.10 -16.16 9.39
N LEU A 24 3.77 -15.72 10.45
CA LEU A 24 4.72 -14.60 10.37
C LEU A 24 5.91 -14.94 9.47
N LEU A 25 6.44 -16.15 9.56
CA LEU A 25 7.51 -16.60 8.67
C LEU A 25 7.05 -16.64 7.21
N ASN A 26 5.85 -17.15 6.94
CA ASN A 26 5.25 -17.11 5.61
C ASN A 26 5.05 -15.67 5.12
N ALA A 27 4.60 -14.76 5.99
CA ALA A 27 4.47 -13.34 5.66
C ALA A 27 5.82 -12.70 5.32
N VAL A 28 6.91 -13.08 5.99
CA VAL A 28 8.28 -12.65 5.65
C VAL A 28 8.64 -13.10 4.24
N VAL A 29 8.46 -14.40 3.94
CA VAL A 29 8.79 -14.96 2.61
C VAL A 29 8.00 -14.27 1.51
N VAL A 30 6.68 -14.16 1.67
CA VAL A 30 5.80 -13.50 0.68
C VAL A 30 6.15 -12.02 0.53
N SER A 31 6.52 -11.32 1.61
CA SER A 31 6.95 -9.92 1.57
C SER A 31 8.27 -9.74 0.83
N VAL A 32 9.25 -10.63 1.01
CA VAL A 32 10.52 -10.59 0.27
C VAL A 32 10.28 -10.85 -1.22
N THR A 33 9.55 -11.91 -1.56
CA THR A 33 9.21 -12.24 -2.96
C THR A 33 8.41 -11.10 -3.60
N GLY A 34 7.40 -10.57 -2.90
CA GLY A 34 6.63 -9.42 -3.33
C GLY A 34 7.51 -8.20 -3.57
N ALA A 35 8.41 -7.86 -2.65
CA ALA A 35 9.33 -6.74 -2.82
C ALA A 35 10.22 -6.88 -4.07
N HIS A 36 10.72 -8.09 -4.36
CA HIS A 36 11.44 -8.36 -5.60
C HIS A 36 10.57 -8.14 -6.84
N LEU A 37 9.34 -8.66 -6.84
CA LEU A 37 8.39 -8.48 -7.94
C LEU A 37 8.03 -7.00 -8.16
N LEU A 38 7.82 -6.22 -7.09
CA LEU A 38 7.57 -4.78 -7.18
C LEU A 38 8.75 -4.05 -7.85
N ASN A 39 9.98 -4.41 -7.46
CA ASN A 39 11.19 -3.82 -8.04
C ASN A 39 11.39 -4.24 -9.51
N GLU A 40 11.10 -5.48 -9.87
CA GLU A 40 11.12 -5.94 -11.26
C GLU A 40 10.08 -5.20 -12.12
N THR A 41 8.83 -5.13 -11.63
CA THR A 41 7.72 -4.42 -12.29
C THR A 41 8.06 -2.93 -12.47
N SER A 42 8.74 -2.31 -11.49
CA SER A 42 9.15 -0.90 -11.59
C SER A 42 10.14 -0.63 -12.74
N ARG A 43 10.88 -1.66 -13.17
CA ARG A 43 11.89 -1.57 -14.24
C ARG A 43 11.32 -1.90 -15.63
N MET A 44 10.04 -2.27 -15.72
CA MET A 44 9.38 -2.44 -17.00
C MET A 44 9.44 -1.15 -17.81
N ARG A 45 9.58 -1.28 -19.13
CA ARG A 45 9.59 -0.15 -20.06
C ARG A 45 8.32 0.70 -19.89
N CYS A 46 8.49 2.02 -19.83
CA CYS A 46 7.37 2.96 -19.83
C CYS A 46 6.62 2.91 -21.16
N VAL A 47 5.30 2.77 -21.10
CA VAL A 47 4.41 2.68 -22.27
C VAL A 47 3.14 3.47 -21.95
N GLU A 48 2.73 4.35 -22.86
CA GLU A 48 1.43 5.02 -22.82
C GLU A 48 0.54 4.49 -23.95
N PRO A 49 -0.66 3.95 -23.67
CA PRO A 49 -1.54 3.43 -24.70
C PRO A 49 -1.88 4.46 -25.77
N GLY A 50 -1.54 4.15 -27.03
CA GLY A 50 -1.88 4.97 -28.20
C GLY A 50 -1.06 6.25 -28.35
N ILE A 51 -0.02 6.46 -27.54
CA ILE A 51 0.83 7.65 -27.57
C ILE A 51 2.30 7.21 -27.55
N ASP A 52 3.10 7.73 -28.48
CA ASP A 52 4.55 7.65 -28.38
C ASP A 52 5.02 8.72 -27.38
N ILE A 53 5.65 8.28 -26.29
CA ILE A 53 6.08 9.15 -25.20
C ILE A 53 7.13 10.17 -25.69
N GLU A 54 8.06 9.76 -26.55
CA GLU A 54 9.13 10.64 -27.04
C GLU A 54 8.55 11.73 -27.94
N VAL A 55 7.58 11.36 -28.80
CA VAL A 55 6.88 12.34 -29.65
C VAL A 55 6.06 13.31 -28.80
N PHE A 56 5.27 12.80 -27.85
CA PHE A 56 4.46 13.63 -26.95
C PHE A 56 5.31 14.64 -26.19
N ASP A 57 6.42 14.18 -25.59
CA ASP A 57 7.30 15.04 -24.81
C ASP A 57 8.04 16.06 -25.70
N SER A 58 8.36 15.71 -26.95
CA SER A 58 8.95 16.67 -27.89
C SER A 58 7.98 17.79 -28.32
N GLU A 59 6.68 17.51 -28.37
CA GLU A 59 5.64 18.47 -28.79
C GLU A 59 5.09 19.31 -27.62
N HIS A 60 5.17 18.80 -26.39
CA HIS A 60 4.50 19.38 -25.22
C HIS A 60 5.43 19.64 -24.02
N GLY A 61 6.67 19.18 -24.09
CA GLY A 61 7.72 19.54 -23.13
C GLY A 61 8.08 21.03 -23.21
N TRP A 62 8.46 21.60 -22.07
CA TRP A 62 8.88 23.00 -22.00
C TRP A 62 10.40 23.09 -22.01
N ASN A 63 10.96 23.38 -23.20
CA ASN A 63 12.41 23.41 -23.41
C ASN A 63 13.17 24.37 -22.46
N GLU A 64 12.50 25.43 -21.98
CA GLU A 64 13.09 26.44 -21.10
C GLU A 64 13.13 26.02 -19.61
N SER A 65 12.45 24.93 -19.23
CA SER A 65 12.40 24.44 -17.85
C SER A 65 13.04 23.05 -17.76
N GLU A 66 14.11 22.91 -16.97
CA GLU A 66 14.80 21.63 -16.80
C GLU A 66 13.89 20.51 -16.23
N GLY A 67 12.87 20.88 -15.44
CA GLY A 67 11.96 19.93 -14.80
C GLY A 67 10.69 19.61 -15.58
N LEU A 68 10.50 20.17 -16.78
CA LEU A 68 9.28 20.02 -17.60
C LEU A 68 9.59 19.63 -19.06
N GLN A 69 10.81 19.18 -19.34
CA GLN A 69 11.20 18.78 -20.71
C GLN A 69 10.54 17.47 -21.14
N GLN A 70 10.28 16.55 -20.20
CA GLN A 70 9.78 15.21 -20.49
C GLN A 70 8.58 14.85 -19.59
N PRO A 71 7.50 15.65 -19.58
CA PRO A 71 6.45 15.57 -18.56
C PRO A 71 5.75 14.21 -18.51
N LEU A 72 5.55 13.55 -19.65
CA LEU A 72 4.90 12.24 -19.68
C LEU A 72 5.85 11.14 -19.25
N LYS A 73 7.09 11.14 -19.74
CA LYS A 73 8.11 10.20 -19.27
C LYS A 73 8.35 10.33 -17.76
N ASP A 74 8.46 11.55 -17.25
CA ASP A 74 8.65 11.82 -15.82
C ASP A 74 7.46 11.33 -14.99
N ALA A 75 6.23 11.42 -15.51
CA ALA A 75 5.05 10.84 -14.85
C ALA A 75 5.12 9.31 -14.74
N HIS A 76 5.58 8.63 -15.79
CA HIS A 76 5.80 7.18 -15.77
C HIS A 76 6.96 6.79 -14.85
N GLU A 77 8.05 7.55 -14.86
CA GLU A 77 9.19 7.33 -13.97
C GLU A 77 8.81 7.56 -12.51
N LEU A 78 8.00 8.56 -12.19
CA LEU A 78 7.48 8.78 -10.85
C LEU A 78 6.64 7.58 -10.37
N ALA A 79 5.83 6.99 -11.23
CA ALA A 79 5.09 5.78 -10.90
C ALA A 79 6.04 4.60 -10.58
N SER A 80 7.08 4.42 -11.39
CA SER A 80 8.13 3.41 -11.15
C SER A 80 8.88 3.66 -9.83
N LEU A 81 9.26 4.90 -9.55
CA LEU A 81 9.95 5.28 -8.30
C LEU A 81 9.07 5.03 -7.08
N CYS A 82 7.78 5.37 -7.18
CA CYS A 82 6.82 5.06 -6.12
C CYS A 82 6.70 3.55 -5.90
N LEU A 83 6.58 2.74 -6.97
CA LEU A 83 6.51 1.28 -6.84
C LEU A 83 7.79 0.70 -6.23
N ARG A 84 8.96 1.23 -6.63
CA ARG A 84 10.25 0.84 -6.04
C ARG A 84 10.32 1.16 -4.56
N GLY A 85 9.87 2.36 -4.15
CA GLY A 85 9.77 2.74 -2.74
C GLY A 85 8.84 1.83 -1.95
N ALA A 86 7.72 1.39 -2.55
CA ALA A 86 6.85 0.37 -1.95
C ALA A 86 7.59 -0.97 -1.78
N GLY A 87 8.36 -1.42 -2.78
CA GLY A 87 9.18 -2.64 -2.68
C GLY A 87 10.25 -2.54 -1.59
N GLU A 88 10.98 -1.43 -1.51
CA GLU A 88 12.03 -1.22 -0.51
C GLU A 88 11.46 -1.18 0.93
N THR A 89 10.32 -0.52 1.12
CA THR A 89 9.63 -0.48 2.42
C THR A 89 9.03 -1.82 2.81
N LEU A 90 8.51 -2.59 1.86
CA LEU A 90 8.02 -3.95 2.07
C LEU A 90 9.15 -4.91 2.47
N PHE A 91 10.30 -4.83 1.78
CA PHE A 91 11.49 -5.62 2.12
C PHE A 91 12.01 -5.28 3.53
N ALA A 92 12.05 -3.98 3.88
CA ALA A 92 12.39 -3.54 5.22
C ALA A 92 11.41 -4.09 6.27
N SER A 93 10.10 -4.12 5.93
CA SER A 93 9.08 -4.70 6.80
C SER A 93 9.37 -6.18 7.07
N ALA A 94 9.66 -6.96 6.03
CA ALA A 94 10.06 -8.37 6.15
C ALA A 94 11.30 -8.55 7.04
N SER A 95 12.28 -7.65 6.93
CA SER A 95 13.50 -7.68 7.73
C SER A 95 13.22 -7.44 9.23
N VAL A 96 12.29 -6.52 9.53
CA VAL A 96 11.85 -6.25 10.91
C VAL A 96 11.07 -7.44 11.48
N LEU A 97 10.19 -8.05 10.68
CA LEU A 97 9.42 -9.24 11.08
C LEU A 97 10.30 -10.46 11.36
N ASN A 98 11.41 -10.61 10.63
CA ASN A 98 12.38 -11.68 10.82
C ASN A 98 13.34 -11.45 12.00
N SER A 99 13.16 -10.36 12.75
CA SER A 99 14.01 -10.03 13.89
C SER A 99 13.53 -10.74 15.17
N PRO A 100 14.43 -11.32 15.97
CA PRO A 100 14.06 -11.97 17.23
C PRO A 100 13.54 -10.99 18.30
N SER A 101 13.82 -9.68 18.15
CA SER A 101 13.23 -8.63 18.99
C SER A 101 11.84 -8.25 18.47
N GLN A 102 10.82 -8.30 19.34
CA GLN A 102 9.45 -7.92 18.98
C GLN A 102 9.32 -6.41 18.81
N TRP A 103 9.28 -5.95 17.55
CA TRP A 103 9.05 -4.54 17.22
C TRP A 103 7.56 -4.24 17.12
N ALA A 104 7.05 -3.40 18.01
CA ALA A 104 5.62 -3.06 18.06
C ALA A 104 5.20 -1.91 17.12
N VAL A 105 6.14 -1.06 16.71
CA VAL A 105 5.85 0.17 15.94
C VAL A 105 6.35 0.07 14.50
N SER A 106 7.58 -0.42 14.30
CA SER A 106 8.25 -0.44 13.00
C SER A 106 7.45 -1.15 11.89
N PRO A 107 6.83 -2.33 12.12
CA PRO A 107 6.01 -2.98 11.08
C PRO A 107 4.86 -2.09 10.59
N ALA A 108 4.15 -1.43 11.51
CA ALA A 108 3.03 -0.55 11.17
C ALA A 108 3.47 0.67 10.35
N VAL A 109 4.61 1.28 10.72
CA VAL A 109 5.18 2.43 10.00
C VAL A 109 5.59 2.03 8.58
N LEU A 110 6.23 0.87 8.43
CA LEU A 110 6.68 0.37 7.13
C LEU A 110 5.50 -0.05 6.24
N ALA A 111 4.47 -0.68 6.82
CA ALA A 111 3.23 -0.99 6.11
C ALA A 111 2.51 0.28 5.62
N ARG A 112 2.43 1.33 6.45
CA ARG A 112 1.89 2.65 6.06
C ARG A 112 2.67 3.23 4.89
N ALA A 113 4.00 3.24 4.98
CA ALA A 113 4.87 3.77 3.93
C ALA A 113 4.68 3.01 2.62
N THR A 114 4.64 1.66 2.69
CA THR A 114 4.35 0.78 1.56
C THR A 114 3.02 1.17 0.90
N ALA A 115 1.96 1.37 1.70
CA ALA A 115 0.64 1.73 1.19
C ALA A 115 0.59 3.10 0.51
N VAL A 116 1.25 4.12 1.07
CA VAL A 116 1.30 5.47 0.47
C VAL A 116 2.05 5.47 -0.86
N TYR A 117 3.22 4.82 -0.91
CA TYR A 117 3.98 4.66 -2.15
C TYR A 117 3.18 3.89 -3.21
N SER A 118 2.56 2.78 -2.80
CA SER A 118 1.70 1.96 -3.67
C SER A 118 0.53 2.76 -4.22
N ALA A 119 -0.16 3.55 -3.40
CA ALA A 119 -1.32 4.32 -3.84
C ALA A 119 -0.96 5.42 -4.85
N LYS A 120 0.23 6.04 -4.72
CA LYS A 120 0.74 6.98 -5.73
C LYS A 120 1.03 6.27 -7.06
N ALA A 121 1.75 5.15 -7.01
CA ALA A 121 2.04 4.34 -8.19
C ALA A 121 0.73 3.87 -8.87
N PHE A 122 -0.21 3.33 -8.10
CA PHE A 122 -1.52 2.89 -8.57
C PHE A 122 -2.27 3.99 -9.33
N ARG A 123 -2.37 5.20 -8.76
CA ARG A 123 -3.07 6.32 -9.40
C ARG A 123 -2.35 6.83 -10.64
N LEU A 124 -1.04 6.97 -10.59
CA LEU A 124 -0.25 7.40 -11.75
C LEU A 124 -0.25 6.37 -12.87
N SER A 125 -0.57 5.12 -12.58
CA SER A 125 -0.58 4.04 -13.56
C SER A 125 -1.98 3.61 -13.98
N ASP A 126 -3.01 4.41 -13.71
CA ASP A 126 -4.36 4.10 -14.15
C ASP A 126 -4.48 4.12 -15.70
N PRO A 127 -4.79 2.99 -16.37
CA PRO A 127 -5.02 2.94 -17.82
C PRO A 127 -6.22 3.78 -18.27
N GLY A 128 -7.13 4.12 -17.35
CA GLY A 128 -8.26 5.00 -17.63
C GLY A 128 -7.90 6.49 -17.74
N LEU A 129 -6.69 6.88 -17.31
CA LEU A 129 -6.22 8.26 -17.43
C LEU A 129 -5.67 8.53 -18.82
N SER A 130 -5.97 9.71 -19.36
CA SER A 130 -5.27 10.22 -20.54
C SER A 130 -3.83 10.60 -20.18
N ALA A 131 -2.93 10.67 -21.18
CA ALA A 131 -1.56 11.18 -20.98
C ALA A 131 -1.54 12.56 -20.30
N TRP A 132 -2.42 13.45 -20.73
CA TRP A 132 -2.58 14.79 -20.14
C TRP A 132 -2.97 14.76 -18.67
N ASP A 133 -3.95 13.91 -18.30
CA ASP A 133 -4.37 13.76 -16.90
C ASP A 133 -3.25 13.14 -16.05
N ARG A 134 -2.47 12.22 -16.63
CA ARG A 134 -1.32 11.58 -15.96
C ARG A 134 -0.20 12.59 -15.68
N CYS A 135 0.16 13.41 -16.68
CA CYS A 135 1.10 14.52 -16.50
C CYS A 135 0.60 15.47 -15.41
N SER A 136 -0.65 15.91 -15.51
CA SER A 136 -1.25 16.81 -14.51
C SER A 136 -1.18 16.22 -13.10
N LEU A 137 -1.53 14.94 -12.93
CA LEU A 137 -1.46 14.26 -11.64
C LEU A 137 -0.02 14.20 -11.08
N SER A 138 0.96 13.83 -11.91
CA SER A 138 2.37 13.78 -11.53
C SER A 138 2.89 15.14 -11.07
N LEU A 139 2.66 16.18 -11.87
CA LEU A 139 3.07 17.55 -11.56
C LEU A 139 2.41 18.09 -10.29
N HIS A 140 1.16 17.70 -10.05
CA HIS A 140 0.46 18.03 -8.83
C HIS A 140 1.06 17.35 -7.59
N PHE A 141 1.55 16.11 -7.69
CA PHE A 141 2.31 15.48 -6.59
C PHE A 141 3.63 16.21 -6.33
N TRP A 142 4.33 16.61 -7.38
CA TRP A 142 5.57 17.35 -7.27
C TRP A 142 5.36 18.72 -6.60
N LYS A 143 4.36 19.48 -7.07
CA LYS A 143 3.96 20.78 -6.50
C LYS A 143 3.66 20.69 -5.01
N THR A 144 2.93 19.66 -4.56
CA THR A 144 2.67 19.46 -3.12
C THR A 144 3.95 19.18 -2.33
N GLY A 145 4.87 18.38 -2.88
CA GLY A 145 6.17 18.11 -2.24
C GLY A 145 7.05 19.36 -2.10
N VAL A 146 7.09 20.20 -3.13
CA VAL A 146 7.90 21.42 -3.15
C VAL A 146 7.30 22.54 -2.30
N ALA A 147 5.98 22.75 -2.35
CA ALA A 147 5.30 23.74 -1.51
C ALA A 147 5.51 23.50 0.00
N ASN A 148 5.61 22.23 0.41
CA ASN A 148 5.91 21.86 1.79
C ASN A 148 7.32 22.28 2.24
N LYS A 149 8.29 22.33 1.31
CA LYS A 149 9.66 22.82 1.58
C LYS A 149 9.73 24.34 1.69
N ALA A 150 8.90 25.05 0.94
CA ALA A 150 8.99 26.51 0.82
C ALA A 150 8.17 27.30 1.86
N HIS A 151 7.63 26.64 2.90
CA HIS A 151 6.81 27.26 3.95
C HIS A 151 5.69 28.18 3.42
N GLY A 152 5.08 27.82 2.29
CA GLY A 152 3.96 28.57 1.71
C GLY A 152 4.33 29.69 0.73
N HIS A 153 5.63 29.94 0.46
CA HIS A 153 6.03 30.78 -0.68
C HIS A 153 6.08 29.90 -1.94
N MET A 154 5.31 30.24 -2.99
CA MET A 154 5.50 29.61 -4.29
C MET A 154 6.92 29.93 -4.76
N ASN A 155 7.72 28.89 -5.00
CA ASN A 155 9.00 29.04 -5.67
C ASN A 155 8.77 29.09 -7.19
N SER A 156 9.76 29.60 -7.93
CA SER A 156 9.73 29.71 -9.40
C SER A 156 9.29 28.40 -10.08
N GLU A 157 9.68 27.26 -9.51
CA GLU A 157 9.35 25.93 -10.02
C GLU A 157 7.85 25.61 -9.90
N THR A 158 7.20 25.94 -8.76
CA THR A 158 5.75 25.73 -8.60
C THR A 158 4.92 26.64 -9.52
N ASP A 159 5.45 27.81 -9.86
CA ASP A 159 4.84 28.74 -10.83
C ASP A 159 5.03 28.25 -12.27
N GLU A 160 6.17 27.66 -12.61
CA GLU A 160 6.41 27.02 -13.91
C GLU A 160 5.44 25.86 -14.14
N ILE A 161 5.27 24.99 -13.12
CA ILE A 161 4.28 23.90 -13.20
C ILE A 161 2.87 24.43 -13.38
N GLN A 162 2.48 25.45 -12.62
CA GLN A 162 1.15 26.02 -12.77
C GLN A 162 0.95 26.64 -14.16
N ARG A 163 1.96 27.34 -14.68
CA ARG A 163 1.94 27.89 -16.04
C ARG A 163 1.81 26.79 -17.09
N TRP A 164 2.50 25.67 -16.94
CA TRP A 164 2.38 24.54 -17.88
C TRP A 164 0.96 23.95 -17.85
N ILE A 165 0.42 23.69 -16.66
CA ILE A 165 -0.96 23.21 -16.46
C ILE A 165 -1.97 24.17 -17.11
N ASP A 166 -1.82 25.48 -16.88
CA ASP A 166 -2.72 26.51 -17.39
C ASP A 166 -2.63 26.64 -18.92
N THR A 167 -1.42 26.56 -19.49
CA THR A 167 -1.16 26.63 -20.95
C THR A 167 -1.87 25.51 -21.69
N HIS A 168 -1.91 24.31 -21.11
CA HIS A 168 -2.59 23.15 -21.70
C HIS A 168 -4.06 23.01 -21.26
N GLY A 169 -4.60 24.00 -20.54
CA GLY A 169 -6.00 24.00 -20.08
C GLY A 169 -6.35 22.84 -19.16
N LEU A 170 -5.36 22.28 -18.47
CA LEU A 170 -5.53 21.11 -17.63
C LEU A 170 -6.22 21.50 -16.33
N LYS A 171 -7.23 20.73 -15.95
CA LYS A 171 -7.91 20.94 -14.67
C LYS A 171 -7.08 20.33 -13.55
N LYS A 172 -7.19 20.92 -12.36
CA LYS A 172 -6.73 20.28 -11.14
C LYS A 172 -7.35 18.87 -11.09
N PRO A 173 -6.54 17.80 -11.05
CA PRO A 173 -7.05 16.45 -10.90
C PRO A 173 -7.88 16.40 -9.62
N LYS A 174 -8.83 15.48 -9.54
CA LYS A 174 -9.50 15.17 -8.26
C LYS A 174 -8.46 14.60 -7.29
N GLN A 175 -7.68 15.49 -6.68
CA GLN A 175 -6.69 15.15 -5.68
C GLN A 175 -7.45 14.70 -4.43
N THR A 176 -7.23 13.45 -4.05
CA THR A 176 -7.36 13.05 -2.65
C THR A 176 -6.16 13.62 -1.92
N SER A 177 -6.32 14.82 -1.36
CA SER A 177 -5.26 15.55 -0.63
C SER A 177 -4.89 14.90 0.70
N GLN A 178 -5.72 13.97 1.19
CA GLN A 178 -5.47 13.18 2.38
C GLN A 178 -4.94 11.80 1.98
N GLU A 179 -3.81 11.39 2.57
CA GLU A 179 -3.17 10.10 2.32
C GLU A 179 -4.15 8.93 2.55
N ASP A 180 -5.00 9.02 3.56
CA ASP A 180 -6.07 8.06 3.87
C ASP A 180 -7.02 7.87 2.67
N GLN A 181 -7.46 8.97 2.05
CA GLN A 181 -8.34 8.92 0.89
C GLN A 181 -7.61 8.43 -0.37
N LEU A 182 -6.32 8.75 -0.49
CA LEU A 182 -5.47 8.24 -1.56
C LEU A 182 -5.34 6.72 -1.46
N VAL A 183 -5.06 6.20 -0.26
CA VAL A 183 -5.00 4.75 -0.02
C VAL A 183 -6.36 4.10 -0.20
N ALA A 184 -7.43 4.69 0.35
CA ALA A 184 -8.80 4.19 0.22
C ALA A 184 -9.24 4.03 -1.25
N SER A 185 -8.73 4.87 -2.14
CA SER A 185 -9.12 4.83 -3.55
C SER A 185 -8.69 3.58 -4.31
N MET A 186 -7.69 2.84 -3.83
CA MET A 186 -7.29 1.55 -4.40
C MET A 186 -8.39 0.47 -4.25
N TYR A 187 -9.34 0.69 -3.34
CA TYR A 187 -10.40 -0.23 -2.97
C TYR A 187 -11.76 0.17 -3.56
N VAL A 188 -12.07 1.47 -3.63
CA VAL A 188 -13.35 2.00 -4.15
C VAL A 188 -13.58 1.65 -5.63
N GLU A 189 -12.53 1.53 -6.44
CA GLU A 189 -12.66 1.10 -7.84
C GLU A 189 -13.18 -0.34 -7.99
N GLU A 190 -12.87 -1.23 -7.04
CA GLU A 190 -13.35 -2.61 -7.08
C GLU A 190 -14.86 -2.69 -6.89
N GLU A 191 -15.44 -1.80 -6.07
CA GLU A 191 -16.89 -1.72 -5.83
C GLU A 191 -17.66 -1.39 -7.12
N ARG A 192 -17.14 -0.45 -7.91
CA ARG A 192 -17.78 0.03 -9.15
C ARG A 192 -17.54 -0.88 -10.36
N ASN A 193 -16.38 -1.53 -10.45
CA ASN A 193 -16.00 -2.39 -11.59
C ASN A 193 -16.34 -3.88 -11.42
N SER A 194 -17.13 -4.22 -10.39
CA SER A 194 -17.53 -5.58 -9.98
C SER A 194 -18.12 -6.49 -11.07
N LYS A 195 -18.60 -5.91 -12.18
CA LYS A 195 -19.11 -6.68 -13.32
C LYS A 195 -18.02 -7.26 -14.22
N LYS A 196 -16.75 -6.82 -14.13
CA LYS A 196 -15.66 -7.25 -15.04
C LYS A 196 -14.56 -8.10 -14.40
N VAL A 197 -14.41 -8.08 -13.07
CA VAL A 197 -13.41 -8.90 -12.37
C VAL A 197 -14.12 -9.70 -11.27
N HIS A 198 -14.69 -10.84 -11.64
CA HIS A 198 -15.22 -11.79 -10.67
C HIS A 198 -14.04 -12.43 -9.92
N GLY A 199 -13.88 -12.12 -8.63
CA GLY A 199 -13.19 -13.03 -7.70
C GLY A 199 -12.09 -12.44 -6.81
N ARG A 200 -11.48 -11.29 -7.13
CA ARG A 200 -10.27 -10.84 -6.42
C ARG A 200 -10.48 -9.78 -5.32
N ARG A 201 -11.53 -9.89 -4.51
CA ARG A 201 -11.77 -8.95 -3.40
C ARG A 201 -11.36 -9.55 -2.06
N LEU A 202 -10.43 -8.91 -1.39
CA LEU A 202 -10.06 -9.25 -0.02
C LEU A 202 -10.78 -8.32 0.96
N ARG A 203 -11.96 -8.74 1.42
CA ARG A 203 -12.85 -7.94 2.29
C ARG A 203 -12.31 -7.66 3.71
N PHE A 204 -11.22 -8.30 4.14
CA PHE A 204 -10.65 -8.04 5.47
C PHE A 204 -10.02 -6.64 5.60
N LEU A 205 -9.87 -5.92 4.47
CA LEU A 205 -9.47 -4.52 4.39
C LEU A 205 -10.64 -3.54 4.55
N GLU A 206 -11.88 -4.03 4.64
CA GLU A 206 -13.11 -3.27 4.94
C GLU A 206 -13.22 -2.92 6.43
N ASP A 207 -12.23 -3.27 7.26
CA ASP A 207 -12.08 -2.73 8.62
C ASP A 207 -11.64 -1.25 8.46
N ASP A 208 -12.63 -0.35 8.37
CA ASP A 208 -12.53 1.08 7.98
C ASP A 208 -11.43 1.91 8.68
N ASN A 209 -10.81 1.36 9.73
CA ASN A 209 -9.78 2.02 10.54
C ASN A 209 -8.36 1.44 10.38
N PHE A 210 -8.12 0.54 9.42
CA PHE A 210 -6.79 -0.09 9.29
C PHE A 210 -5.69 0.93 9.00
N TYR A 211 -5.87 1.75 7.97
CA TYR A 211 -4.92 2.83 7.66
C TYR A 211 -4.81 3.84 8.81
N ALA A 212 -5.93 4.22 9.43
CA ALA A 212 -5.96 5.14 10.56
C ALA A 212 -5.12 4.63 11.74
N ARG A 213 -5.17 3.32 12.03
CA ARG A 213 -4.35 2.67 13.05
C ARG A 213 -2.85 2.76 12.73
N LEU A 214 -2.46 2.41 11.51
CA LEU A 214 -1.07 2.52 11.05
C LEU A 214 -0.57 3.97 11.15
N SER A 215 -1.41 4.91 10.72
CA SER A 215 -1.13 6.35 10.76
C SER A 215 -0.96 6.86 12.20
N ASN A 216 -1.84 6.46 13.11
CA ASN A 216 -1.73 6.81 14.52
C ASN A 216 -0.41 6.33 15.16
N LEU A 217 0.07 5.14 14.80
CA LEU A 217 1.36 4.64 15.28
C LEU A 217 2.53 5.43 14.69
N ALA A 218 2.49 5.74 13.39
CA ALA A 218 3.51 6.56 12.73
C ALA A 218 3.59 7.99 13.29
N HIS A 219 2.48 8.54 13.78
CA HIS A 219 2.41 9.86 14.40
C HIS A 219 2.53 9.84 15.93
N ALA A 220 3.00 8.73 16.52
CA ALA A 220 3.23 8.59 17.95
C ALA A 220 2.01 8.91 18.82
N ASN A 221 0.81 8.53 18.37
CA ASN A 221 -0.41 8.67 19.16
C ASN A 221 -0.25 7.88 20.48
N PRO A 222 -0.34 8.53 21.65
CA PRO A 222 0.05 7.92 22.92
C PRO A 222 -0.85 6.74 23.33
N VAL A 223 -2.12 6.74 22.92
CA VAL A 223 -3.05 5.64 23.17
C VAL A 223 -2.65 4.42 22.35
N ASN A 224 -2.48 4.58 21.04
CA ASN A 224 -2.09 3.47 20.16
C ASN A 224 -0.71 2.93 20.48
N LEU A 225 0.24 3.80 20.85
CA LEU A 225 1.57 3.40 21.30
C LEU A 225 1.49 2.59 22.61
N SER A 226 0.68 3.05 23.57
CA SER A 226 0.47 2.30 24.82
C SER A 226 -0.15 0.93 24.57
N ILE A 227 -1.12 0.83 23.66
CA ILE A 227 -1.69 -0.46 23.28
C ILE A 227 -0.63 -1.33 22.61
N ALA A 228 0.14 -0.81 21.65
CA ALA A 228 1.16 -1.58 20.94
C ALA A 228 2.26 -2.11 21.87
N VAL A 229 2.64 -1.34 22.90
CA VAL A 229 3.70 -1.74 23.86
C VAL A 229 3.17 -2.62 25.00
N LYS A 230 1.94 -2.42 25.48
CA LYS A 230 1.38 -3.18 26.62
C LYS A 230 0.62 -4.45 26.22
N SER A 231 0.15 -4.54 24.98
CA SER A 231 -0.54 -5.75 24.49
C SER A 231 0.37 -6.99 24.53
N PRO A 232 1.65 -6.94 24.13
CA PRO A 232 2.57 -8.08 24.24
C PRO A 232 2.70 -8.65 25.65
N ASP A 233 2.69 -7.80 26.69
CA ASP A 233 2.84 -8.25 28.09
C ASP A 233 1.59 -8.97 28.64
N SER A 234 0.43 -8.74 28.02
CA SER A 234 -0.85 -9.27 28.48
C SER A 234 -1.37 -10.41 27.59
N ILE A 235 -1.18 -10.29 26.27
CA ILE A 235 -1.61 -11.25 25.25
C ILE A 235 -0.62 -11.18 24.05
N PRO A 236 0.50 -11.92 24.10
CA PRO A 236 1.51 -11.95 23.04
C PRO A 236 0.95 -12.31 21.65
N GLU A 237 -0.03 -13.22 21.60
CA GLU A 237 -0.69 -13.70 20.40
C GLU A 237 -1.34 -12.52 19.64
N TYR A 238 -2.01 -11.64 20.38
CA TYR A 238 -2.73 -10.48 19.83
C TYR A 238 -1.78 -9.48 19.18
N ALA A 239 -0.62 -9.25 19.80
CA ALA A 239 0.40 -8.39 19.22
C ALA A 239 0.94 -8.98 17.91
N LYS A 240 1.27 -10.28 17.89
CA LYS A 240 1.78 -10.97 16.70
C LYS A 240 0.77 -10.99 15.55
N VAL A 241 -0.50 -11.29 15.84
CA VAL A 241 -1.58 -11.23 14.84
C VAL A 241 -1.70 -9.82 14.26
N ARG A 242 -1.67 -8.77 15.07
CA ARG A 242 -1.73 -7.39 14.54
C ARG A 242 -0.59 -7.08 13.59
N VAL A 243 0.63 -7.48 13.95
CA VAL A 243 1.82 -7.32 13.11
C VAL A 243 1.70 -8.10 11.79
N LEU A 244 1.18 -9.33 11.84
CA LEU A 244 0.87 -10.14 10.65
C LEU A 244 -0.09 -9.39 9.70
N PHE A 245 -1.16 -8.82 10.24
CA PHE A 245 -2.11 -8.04 9.45
C PHE A 245 -1.49 -6.77 8.86
N ASP A 246 -0.63 -6.06 9.61
CA ASP A 246 0.07 -4.88 9.09
C ASP A 246 0.94 -5.26 7.87
N ALA A 247 1.62 -6.41 7.92
CA ALA A 247 2.40 -6.94 6.80
C ALA A 247 1.50 -7.28 5.59
N MET A 248 0.39 -7.98 5.82
CA MET A 248 -0.59 -8.34 4.77
C MET A 248 -1.17 -7.09 4.08
N PHE A 249 -1.39 -6.01 4.83
CA PHE A 249 -1.86 -4.74 4.27
C PHE A 249 -0.85 -4.11 3.32
N GLY A 250 0.42 -4.03 3.73
CA GLY A 250 1.50 -3.53 2.88
C GLY A 250 1.66 -4.36 1.61
N LEU A 251 1.66 -5.69 1.76
CA LEU A 251 1.68 -6.66 0.67
C LEU A 251 0.56 -6.43 -0.34
N TYR A 252 -0.68 -6.34 0.11
CA TYR A 252 -1.83 -6.14 -0.77
C TYR A 252 -1.77 -4.81 -1.52
N CYS A 253 -1.41 -3.72 -0.84
CA CYS A 253 -1.22 -2.43 -1.49
C CYS A 253 -0.15 -2.52 -2.59
N GLY A 254 0.98 -3.16 -2.29
CA GLY A 254 2.06 -3.38 -3.24
C GLY A 254 1.62 -4.19 -4.47
N TYR A 255 0.91 -5.30 -4.25
CA TYR A 255 0.31 -6.10 -5.32
C TYR A 255 -0.61 -5.26 -6.21
N LYS A 256 -1.51 -4.46 -5.63
CA LYS A 256 -2.46 -3.62 -6.39
C LYS A 256 -1.74 -2.62 -7.28
N ALA A 257 -0.71 -1.97 -6.74
CA ALA A 257 0.10 -1.01 -7.51
C ALA A 257 0.87 -1.69 -8.64
N ALA A 258 1.49 -2.85 -8.37
CA ALA A 258 2.20 -3.63 -9.38
C ALA A 258 1.26 -4.12 -10.48
N GLN A 259 0.08 -4.64 -10.11
CA GLN A 259 -0.96 -5.04 -11.06
C GLN A 259 -1.35 -3.87 -11.97
N ARG A 260 -1.57 -2.68 -11.41
CA ARG A 260 -1.99 -1.51 -12.18
C ARG A 260 -0.90 -0.98 -13.13
N ILE A 261 0.36 -0.99 -12.71
CA ILE A 261 1.51 -0.72 -13.60
C ILE A 261 1.57 -1.75 -14.73
N ASN A 262 1.37 -3.03 -14.40
CA ASN A 262 1.39 -4.10 -15.37
C ASN A 262 0.27 -3.98 -16.41
N GLU A 263 -0.93 -3.61 -15.98
CA GLU A 263 -2.08 -3.32 -16.86
C GLU A 263 -1.78 -2.18 -17.84
N LEU A 264 -1.14 -1.11 -17.36
CA LEU A 264 -0.76 0.03 -18.21
C LEU A 264 0.34 -0.33 -19.22
N ARG A 265 1.32 -1.13 -18.79
CA ARG A 265 2.54 -1.43 -19.57
C ARG A 265 2.47 -2.73 -20.36
N GLY A 266 1.41 -3.53 -20.17
CA GLY A 266 1.19 -4.79 -20.89
C GLY A 266 2.21 -5.88 -20.56
N GLY A 267 2.62 -6.03 -19.28
CA GLY A 267 3.55 -7.08 -18.89
C GLY A 267 2.90 -8.39 -18.46
N PRO A 268 3.71 -9.36 -17.99
CA PRO A 268 3.23 -10.70 -17.67
C PRO A 268 2.34 -10.70 -16.42
N THR A 269 1.25 -11.45 -16.43
CA THR A 269 0.31 -11.55 -15.29
C THR A 269 0.66 -12.68 -14.33
N GLU A 270 1.34 -13.73 -14.80
CA GLU A 270 1.62 -14.95 -14.04
C GLU A 270 2.28 -14.68 -12.68
N PRO A 271 3.36 -13.87 -12.56
CA PRO A 271 3.98 -13.62 -11.25
C PRO A 271 3.08 -12.84 -10.28
N LEU A 272 2.18 -12.00 -10.81
CA LEU A 272 1.23 -11.24 -10.00
C LEU A 272 0.09 -12.14 -9.52
N ASP A 273 -0.31 -13.13 -10.33
CA ASP A 273 -1.31 -14.13 -9.96
C ASP A 273 -0.78 -15.02 -8.82
N GLU A 274 0.49 -15.46 -8.91
CA GLU A 274 1.15 -16.22 -7.83
C GLU A 274 1.27 -15.41 -6.53
N MET A 275 1.64 -14.12 -6.63
CA MET A 275 1.65 -13.21 -5.48
C MET A 275 0.26 -13.07 -4.88
N TYR A 276 -0.78 -12.93 -5.71
CA TYR A 276 -2.15 -12.81 -5.25
C TYR A 276 -2.61 -14.07 -4.49
N ASP A 277 -2.38 -15.25 -5.04
CA ASP A 277 -2.77 -16.53 -4.42
C ASP A 277 -2.05 -16.74 -3.08
N SER A 278 -0.78 -16.32 -2.99
CA SER A 278 -0.01 -16.33 -1.75
C SER A 278 -0.60 -15.38 -0.70
N ILE A 279 -1.03 -14.18 -1.10
CA ILE A 279 -1.70 -13.22 -0.21
C ILE A 279 -3.04 -13.78 0.27
N VAL A 280 -3.86 -14.36 -0.62
CA VAL A 280 -5.16 -14.96 -0.26
C VAL A 280 -4.97 -16.04 0.79
N THR A 281 -4.03 -16.96 0.57
CA THR A 281 -3.72 -18.05 1.50
C THR A 281 -3.31 -17.52 2.87
N LEU A 282 -2.44 -16.52 2.90
CA LEU A 282 -1.96 -15.90 4.14
C LEU A 282 -3.10 -15.20 4.90
N VAL A 283 -4.00 -14.55 4.18
CA VAL A 283 -5.16 -13.83 4.72
C VAL A 283 -6.18 -14.78 5.33
N ASP A 284 -6.51 -15.86 4.63
CA ASP A 284 -7.46 -16.85 5.12
C ASP A 284 -6.97 -17.50 6.41
N ALA A 285 -5.69 -17.88 6.46
CA ALA A 285 -5.07 -18.43 7.66
C ALA A 285 -4.93 -17.37 8.78
N GLY A 286 -4.56 -16.14 8.44
CA GLY A 286 -4.49 -15.02 9.39
C GLY A 286 -5.84 -14.68 10.02
N ARG A 287 -6.95 -14.81 9.29
CA ARG A 287 -8.31 -14.62 9.83
C ARG A 287 -8.63 -15.65 10.90
N ILE A 288 -8.33 -16.92 10.65
CA ILE A 288 -8.55 -18.01 11.62
C ILE A 288 -7.74 -17.75 12.90
N ALA A 289 -6.48 -17.31 12.76
CA ALA A 289 -5.65 -16.93 13.90
C ALA A 289 -6.25 -15.73 14.67
N ARG A 290 -6.72 -14.68 13.97
CA ARG A 290 -7.38 -13.52 14.60
C ARG A 290 -8.63 -13.91 15.38
N GLU A 291 -9.52 -14.70 14.79
CA GLU A 291 -10.74 -15.16 15.46
C GLU A 291 -10.43 -15.95 16.73
N SER A 292 -9.42 -16.82 16.67
CA SER A 292 -8.95 -17.61 17.83
C SER A 292 -8.41 -16.72 18.95
N VAL A 293 -7.65 -15.68 18.60
CA VAL A 293 -7.08 -14.73 19.57
C VAL A 293 -8.15 -13.79 20.13
N ASP A 294 -9.07 -13.29 19.30
CA ASP A 294 -10.16 -12.41 19.74
C ASP A 294 -11.09 -13.14 20.73
N LEU A 295 -11.36 -14.44 20.51
CA LEU A 295 -12.07 -15.28 21.47
C LEU A 295 -11.35 -15.36 22.83
N LYS A 296 -10.02 -15.53 22.83
CA LYS A 296 -9.20 -15.52 24.06
C LYS A 296 -9.19 -14.14 24.72
N TYR A 297 -9.04 -13.07 23.95
CA TYR A 297 -9.08 -11.69 24.42
C TYR A 297 -10.38 -11.39 25.15
N ASN A 298 -11.51 -11.68 24.50
CA ASN A 298 -12.84 -11.42 25.03
C ASN A 298 -13.11 -12.21 26.32
N ARG A 299 -12.70 -13.48 26.40
CA ARG A 299 -12.82 -14.27 27.65
C ARG A 299 -12.01 -13.69 28.82
N ARG A 300 -10.90 -13.00 28.54
CA ARG A 300 -9.98 -12.50 29.57
C ARG A 300 -10.33 -11.09 30.07
N PHE A 301 -10.87 -10.24 29.19
CA PHE A 301 -11.11 -8.82 29.49
C PHE A 301 -12.59 -8.40 29.48
N HIS A 302 -13.51 -9.30 29.10
CA HIS A 302 -14.96 -9.07 29.16
C HIS A 302 -15.70 -10.22 29.87
N TRP A 303 -16.28 -9.89 31.03
CA TRP A 303 -17.49 -10.52 31.60
C TRP A 303 -18.65 -9.56 31.40
#